data_AF-A0A7R9W5H1-F1
#
_entry.id   AF-A0A7R9W5H1-F1
#
_cell.length_a   1.000
_cell.length_b   1.000
_cell.length_c   1.000
_cell.angle_alpha   90.00
_cell.angle_beta   90.00
_cell.angle_gamma   90.00
#
_symmetry.space_group_name_H-M   'P 1'
#
loop_
_entity.id
_entity.type
_entity.pdbx_description
1 polymer ?
#
loop_
_entity_poly.entity_id
_entity_poly.type
_entity_poly.pdbx_seq_one_letter_code
_entity_poly.pdbx_strand_id
1 'polypeptide(L)'
;DKLDGRWERFSDNFGLGAERSKRDARPKPREVPDLLPLDATAARSILKASDDVFLSIVPVSEQELSSRVARVDALVRKSFERSGLSLDENAMNSDVYNFLAYVHFKAFCDILIEKQLNFNQFRKKFEADLGDRLVSILDPDLTKYGDTKLGSEALRQTLGVALESVDRLT
;
A
#
# COMPACT_ATOMS: atom_id res chain seq x y z
N ASP A 1 -18.38 -34.86 -22.23
CA ASP A 1 -18.00 -35.50 -23.52
C ASP A 1 -18.77 -35.01 -24.74
N LYS A 2 -20.10 -35.14 -24.86
CA LYS A 2 -20.81 -34.69 -26.09
C LYS A 2 -20.73 -33.17 -26.37
N LEU A 3 -20.57 -32.36 -25.34
CA LEU A 3 -20.43 -30.90 -25.45
C LEU A 3 -18.99 -30.48 -25.82
N ASP A 4 -18.01 -31.25 -25.34
CA ASP A 4 -16.58 -30.96 -25.51
C ASP A 4 -16.13 -31.18 -26.96
N GLY A 5 -16.53 -32.31 -27.54
CA GLY A 5 -16.26 -32.61 -28.96
C GLY A 5 -16.98 -31.69 -29.96
N ARG A 6 -18.00 -30.94 -29.53
CA ARG A 6 -18.61 -29.88 -30.37
C ARG A 6 -17.82 -28.57 -30.31
N TRP A 7 -17.24 -28.27 -29.16
CA TRP A 7 -16.36 -27.12 -28.98
C TRP A 7 -15.04 -27.27 -29.72
N GLU A 8 -14.43 -28.46 -29.72
CA GLU A 8 -13.22 -28.72 -30.52
C GLU A 8 -13.47 -28.58 -32.02
N ARG A 9 -14.55 -29.19 -32.54
CA ARG A 9 -14.91 -29.07 -33.97
C ARG A 9 -15.22 -27.64 -34.38
N PHE A 10 -15.82 -26.85 -33.48
CA PHE A 10 -16.03 -25.42 -33.70
C PHE A 10 -14.70 -24.67 -33.73
N SER A 11 -13.81 -24.92 -32.77
CA SER A 11 -12.47 -24.31 -32.72
C SER A 11 -11.64 -24.60 -33.98
N ASP A 12 -11.71 -25.83 -34.49
CA ASP A 12 -10.98 -26.26 -35.69
C ASP A 12 -11.57 -25.66 -36.97
N ASN A 13 -12.90 -25.70 -37.13
CA ASN A 13 -13.57 -25.17 -38.32
C ASN A 13 -13.36 -23.66 -38.52
N PHE A 14 -13.22 -22.90 -37.42
CA PHE A 14 -13.00 -21.45 -37.47
C PHE A 14 -11.53 -21.07 -37.29
N GLY A 15 -10.60 -22.03 -37.26
CA GLY A 15 -9.16 -21.77 -37.13
C GLY A 15 -8.77 -21.06 -35.83
N LEU A 16 -9.63 -21.09 -34.80
CA LEU A 16 -9.43 -20.37 -33.53
C LEU A 16 -8.22 -20.90 -32.74
N GLY A 17 -7.83 -22.15 -32.97
CA GLY A 17 -6.60 -22.73 -32.44
C GLY A 17 -5.32 -22.16 -33.09
N ALA A 18 -5.38 -21.78 -34.37
CA ALA A 18 -4.24 -21.25 -35.12
C ALA A 18 -3.95 -19.77 -34.81
N GLU A 19 -4.93 -19.00 -34.31
CA GLU A 19 -4.67 -17.64 -33.82
C GLU A 19 -3.95 -17.62 -32.47
N ARG A 20 -4.11 -18.67 -31.66
CA ARG A 20 -3.40 -18.80 -30.37
C ARG A 20 -1.91 -19.04 -30.54
N SER A 21 -1.51 -19.77 -31.58
CA SER A 21 -0.09 -20.03 -31.88
C SER A 21 0.62 -18.85 -32.56
N LYS A 22 -0.13 -17.92 -33.14
CA LYS A 22 0.37 -16.67 -33.76
C LYS A 22 0.46 -15.49 -32.79
N ARG A 23 0.00 -15.63 -31.54
CA ARG A 23 0.34 -14.66 -30.50
C ARG A 23 1.82 -14.81 -30.20
N ASP A 24 2.60 -13.97 -30.87
CA ASP A 24 3.97 -13.65 -30.51
C ASP A 24 4.06 -13.58 -28.98
N ALA A 25 5.04 -14.33 -28.48
CA ALA A 25 5.55 -14.44 -27.12
C ALA A 25 4.79 -13.70 -26.02
N ARG A 26 4.61 -14.37 -24.86
CA ARG A 26 4.26 -13.70 -23.59
C ARG A 26 4.93 -12.32 -23.54
N PRO A 27 4.18 -11.23 -23.27
CA PRO A 27 4.76 -9.91 -23.23
C PRO A 27 6.03 -9.98 -22.40
N LYS A 28 7.14 -9.40 -22.91
CA LYS A 28 8.44 -9.41 -22.23
C LYS A 28 8.16 -9.10 -20.74
N PRO A 29 8.63 -9.94 -19.81
CA PRO A 29 8.47 -9.66 -18.39
C PRO A 29 8.85 -8.21 -18.15
N ARG A 30 7.95 -7.43 -17.55
CA ARG A 30 8.28 -6.04 -17.21
C ARG A 30 9.50 -6.11 -16.32
N GLU A 31 10.58 -5.46 -16.73
CA GLU A 31 11.75 -5.28 -15.89
C GLU A 31 11.31 -4.36 -14.74
N VAL A 32 11.08 -4.97 -13.58
CA VAL A 32 10.80 -4.24 -12.34
C VAL A 32 12.17 -3.83 -11.81
N PRO A 33 12.46 -2.52 -11.67
CA PRO A 33 13.69 -2.07 -11.07
C PRO A 33 13.89 -2.69 -9.69
N ASP A 34 15.14 -2.93 -9.31
CA ASP A 34 15.45 -3.41 -7.97
C ASP A 34 14.89 -2.43 -6.93
N LEU A 35 14.26 -3.01 -5.90
CA LEU A 35 13.64 -2.22 -4.84
C LEU A 35 14.72 -1.40 -4.14
N LEU A 36 14.49 -0.09 -4.07
CA LEU A 36 15.31 0.78 -3.23
C LEU A 36 15.23 0.33 -1.78
N PRO A 37 16.31 0.51 -0.99
CA PRO A 37 16.29 0.19 0.43
C PRO A 37 15.21 1.01 1.16
N LEU A 38 14.62 0.42 2.20
CA LEU A 38 13.62 1.09 3.02
C LEU A 38 14.20 2.36 3.65
N ASP A 39 13.54 3.50 3.44
CA ASP A 39 13.82 4.69 4.23
C ASP A 39 13.19 4.54 5.62
N ALA A 40 14.05 4.23 6.60
CA ALA A 40 13.69 4.09 8.01
C ALA A 40 12.99 5.32 8.60
N THR A 41 13.33 6.52 8.13
CA THR A 41 12.75 7.78 8.61
C THR A 41 11.32 7.92 8.10
N ALA A 42 11.13 7.73 6.80
CA ALA A 42 9.80 7.72 6.19
C ALA A 42 8.92 6.63 6.81
N ALA A 43 9.42 5.40 6.97
CA ALA A 43 8.70 4.29 7.58
C ALA A 43 8.18 4.61 8.99
N ARG A 44 9.03 5.21 9.85
CA ARG A 44 8.61 5.66 11.20
C ARG A 44 7.57 6.76 11.15
N SER A 45 7.74 7.74 10.25
CA SER A 45 6.78 8.82 10.05
C SER A 45 5.42 8.30 9.57
N ILE A 46 5.39 7.28 8.71
CA ILE A 46 4.17 6.64 8.22
C ILE A 46 3.41 5.95 9.36
N LEU A 47 4.10 5.17 10.19
CA LEU A 47 3.48 4.52 11.35
C LEU A 47 2.87 5.55 12.31
N LYS A 48 3.65 6.59 12.66
CA LYS A 48 3.18 7.67 13.52
C LYS A 48 1.99 8.41 12.91
N ALA A 49 2.04 8.74 11.63
CA ALA A 49 0.92 9.40 10.95
C ALA A 49 -0.35 8.54 10.97
N SER A 50 -0.21 7.22 10.87
CA SER A 50 -1.33 6.28 10.97
C SER A 50 -1.99 6.33 12.34
N ASP A 51 -1.19 6.34 13.42
CA ASP A 51 -1.70 6.47 14.80
C ASP A 51 -2.39 7.82 15.02
N ASP A 52 -1.78 8.92 14.61
CA ASP A 52 -2.34 10.26 14.73
C ASP A 52 -3.71 10.37 14.02
N VAL A 53 -3.79 9.85 12.79
CA VAL A 53 -5.04 9.86 12.02
C VAL A 53 -6.08 8.98 12.71
N PHE A 54 -5.69 7.79 13.18
CA PHE A 54 -6.60 6.90 13.91
C PHE A 54 -7.20 7.61 15.15
N LEU A 55 -6.36 8.22 15.98
CA LEU A 55 -6.77 8.95 17.19
C LEU A 55 -7.61 10.20 16.88
N SER A 56 -7.44 10.80 15.70
CA SER A 56 -8.27 11.95 15.28
C SER A 56 -9.70 11.57 14.88
N ILE A 57 -9.91 10.30 14.50
CA ILE A 57 -11.21 9.80 14.01
C ILE A 57 -11.94 9.02 15.11
N VAL A 58 -11.21 8.22 15.87
CA VAL A 58 -11.76 7.29 16.86
C VAL A 58 -11.62 7.92 18.24
N PRO A 59 -12.69 7.99 19.06
CA PRO A 59 -12.66 8.63 20.38
C PRO A 59 -11.94 7.75 21.41
N VAL A 60 -10.61 7.68 21.31
CA VAL A 60 -9.74 6.86 22.15
C VAL A 60 -8.56 7.70 22.60
N SER A 61 -8.08 7.44 23.81
CA SER A 61 -6.84 8.07 24.27
C SER A 61 -5.61 7.43 23.64
N GLU A 62 -4.54 8.20 23.50
CA GLU A 62 -3.23 7.69 23.07
C GLU A 62 -2.76 6.53 23.97
N GLN A 63 -2.94 6.66 25.29
CA GLN A 63 -2.59 5.63 26.26
C GLN A 63 -3.34 4.32 26.01
N GLU A 64 -4.64 4.38 25.71
CA GLU A 64 -5.44 3.20 25.40
C GLU A 64 -4.96 2.54 24.10
N LEU A 65 -4.64 3.34 23.06
CA LEU A 65 -4.05 2.82 21.83
C LEU A 65 -2.70 2.14 22.08
N SER A 66 -1.76 2.82 22.76
CA SER A 66 -0.45 2.26 23.08
C SER A 66 -0.56 0.97 23.89
N SER A 67 -1.51 0.91 24.84
CA SER A 67 -1.76 -0.31 25.63
C SER A 67 -2.28 -1.46 24.77
N ARG A 68 -3.07 -1.18 23.72
CA ARG A 68 -3.59 -2.18 22.80
C ARG A 68 -2.48 -2.69 21.88
N VAL A 69 -1.67 -1.78 21.34
CA VAL A 69 -0.48 -2.10 20.52
C VAL A 69 0.47 -3.00 21.29
N ALA A 70 0.86 -2.62 22.52
CA ALA A 70 1.77 -3.41 23.35
C ALA A 70 1.22 -4.81 23.67
N ARG A 71 -0.10 -4.93 23.89
CA ARG A 71 -0.76 -6.22 24.13
C ARG A 71 -0.74 -7.12 22.90
N VAL A 72 -1.05 -6.56 21.73
CA VAL A 72 -1.02 -7.30 20.45
C VAL A 72 0.40 -7.74 20.17
N ASP A 73 1.37 -6.85 20.31
CA ASP A 73 2.79 -7.13 20.17
C ASP A 73 3.21 -8.34 21.02
N ALA A 74 2.96 -8.28 22.33
CA ALA A 74 3.29 -9.38 23.25
C ALA A 74 2.65 -10.72 22.86
N LEU A 75 1.47 -10.69 22.22
CA LEU A 75 0.75 -11.89 21.78
C LEU A 75 1.35 -12.50 20.52
N VAL A 76 1.70 -11.66 19.53
CA VAL A 76 2.09 -12.14 18.19
C VAL A 76 3.60 -12.23 17.99
N ARG A 77 4.40 -11.46 18.74
CA ARG A 77 5.87 -11.37 18.58
C ARG A 77 6.56 -12.73 18.50
N LYS A 78 6.31 -13.61 19.47
CA LYS A 78 6.90 -14.96 19.51
C LYS A 78 6.59 -15.80 18.27
N SER A 79 5.44 -15.59 17.64
CA SER A 79 5.07 -16.32 16.43
C SER A 79 5.90 -15.87 15.23
N PHE A 80 6.16 -14.57 15.11
CA PHE A 80 7.00 -14.00 14.05
C PHE A 80 8.48 -14.36 14.25
N GLU A 81 8.98 -14.28 15.48
CA GLU A 81 10.36 -14.71 15.80
C GLU A 81 10.59 -16.19 15.45
N ARG A 82 9.61 -17.06 15.74
CA ARG A 82 9.68 -18.48 15.38
C ARG A 82 9.67 -18.72 13.86
N SER A 83 9.07 -17.83 13.08
CA SER A 83 9.11 -17.86 11.62
C SER A 83 10.43 -17.35 11.03
N GLY A 84 11.40 -16.98 11.88
CA GLY A 84 12.74 -16.56 11.49
C GLY A 84 12.91 -15.04 11.33
N LEU A 85 11.92 -14.23 11.71
CA LEU A 85 12.09 -12.78 11.74
C LEU A 85 12.99 -12.37 12.93
N SER A 86 14.02 -11.58 12.64
CA SER A 86 14.80 -10.89 13.66
C SER A 86 14.21 -9.50 13.88
N LEU A 87 13.56 -9.32 15.03
CA LEU A 87 12.90 -8.07 15.42
C LEU A 87 13.84 -7.24 16.30
N ASP A 88 14.85 -6.62 15.69
CA ASP A 88 15.63 -5.57 16.36
C ASP A 88 14.94 -4.22 16.14
N GLU A 89 14.28 -3.71 17.16
CA GLU A 89 13.55 -2.44 17.12
C GLU A 89 14.46 -1.23 16.85
N ASN A 90 15.76 -1.35 17.10
CA ASN A 90 16.71 -0.27 16.84
C ASN A 90 17.03 -0.14 15.34
N ALA A 91 16.91 -1.23 14.58
CA ALA A 91 17.17 -1.29 13.15
C ALA A 91 15.86 -1.42 12.36
N MET A 92 15.33 -0.29 11.87
CA MET A 92 14.11 -0.27 11.06
C MET A 92 14.39 -0.82 9.66
N ASN A 93 14.19 -2.12 9.49
CA ASN A 93 14.21 -2.83 8.21
C ASN A 93 12.78 -3.16 7.75
N SER A 94 12.63 -3.69 6.53
CA SER A 94 11.32 -4.03 5.96
C SER A 94 10.52 -5.01 6.82
N ASP A 95 11.19 -6.00 7.42
CA ASP A 95 10.58 -7.03 8.24
C ASP A 95 10.04 -6.45 9.56
N VAL A 96 10.83 -5.61 10.22
CA VAL A 96 10.45 -4.88 11.44
C VAL A 96 9.30 -3.92 11.14
N TYR A 97 9.37 -3.16 10.05
CA TYR A 97 8.29 -2.26 9.64
C TYR A 97 6.99 -3.02 9.39
N ASN A 98 7.03 -4.11 8.63
CA ASN A 98 5.87 -4.94 8.33
C ASN A 98 5.26 -5.54 9.60
N PHE A 99 6.10 -5.99 10.53
CA PHE A 99 5.66 -6.48 11.83
C PHE A 99 4.95 -5.39 12.63
N LEU A 100 5.56 -4.21 12.76
CA LEU A 100 4.96 -3.08 13.47
C LEU A 100 3.64 -2.64 12.82
N ALA A 101 3.61 -2.52 11.49
CA ALA A 101 2.40 -2.20 10.75
C ALA A 101 1.27 -3.20 11.03
N TYR A 102 1.60 -4.50 11.08
CA TYR A 102 0.64 -5.54 11.44
C TYR A 102 0.11 -5.39 12.87
N VAL A 103 0.99 -5.15 13.84
CA VAL A 103 0.60 -4.94 15.25
C VAL A 103 -0.35 -3.76 15.38
N HIS A 104 -0.03 -2.62 14.78
CA HIS A 104 -0.87 -1.43 14.80
C HIS A 104 -2.22 -1.68 14.11
N PHE A 105 -2.20 -2.28 12.93
CA PHE A 105 -3.42 -2.66 12.20
C PHE A 105 -4.34 -3.56 13.04
N LYS A 106 -3.80 -4.57 13.70
CA LYS A 106 -4.57 -5.48 14.54
C LYS A 106 -5.12 -4.76 15.77
N ALA A 107 -4.34 -3.89 16.40
CA ALA A 107 -4.80 -3.06 17.51
C ALA A 107 -5.95 -2.13 17.10
N PHE A 108 -5.87 -1.50 15.93
CA PHE A 108 -6.95 -0.68 15.37
C PHE A 108 -8.21 -1.51 15.18
N CYS A 109 -8.10 -2.69 14.56
CA CYS A 109 -9.24 -3.58 14.33
C CYS A 109 -9.94 -3.97 15.64
N ASP A 110 -9.17 -4.34 16.66
CA ASP A 110 -9.72 -4.73 17.96
C ASP A 110 -10.47 -3.55 18.62
N ILE A 111 -9.95 -2.33 18.52
CA ILE A 111 -10.60 -1.12 19.03
C ILE A 111 -11.88 -0.80 18.23
N LEU A 112 -11.83 -0.85 16.90
CA LEU A 112 -12.99 -0.55 16.05
C LEU A 112 -14.15 -1.50 16.32
N ILE A 113 -13.85 -2.79 16.52
CA ILE A 113 -14.83 -3.82 16.89
C ILE A 113 -15.42 -3.51 18.27
N GLU A 114 -14.59 -3.19 19.26
CA GLU A 114 -15.03 -2.90 20.62
C GLU A 114 -15.90 -1.64 20.72
N LYS A 115 -15.53 -0.58 19.99
CA LYS A 115 -16.30 0.68 19.93
C LYS A 115 -17.51 0.60 18.97
N GLN A 116 -17.69 -0.52 18.26
CA GLN A 116 -18.78 -0.75 17.30
C GLN A 116 -18.95 0.37 16.26
N LEU A 117 -17.83 0.90 15.76
CA LEU A 117 -17.87 2.00 14.80
C LEU A 117 -18.27 1.51 13.40
N ASN A 118 -18.88 2.41 12.62
CA ASN A 118 -19.18 2.12 11.22
C ASN A 118 -17.87 2.05 10.41
N PHE A 119 -17.45 0.83 10.08
CA PHE A 119 -16.19 0.58 9.40
C PHE A 119 -16.08 1.32 8.05
N ASN A 120 -17.17 1.42 7.27
CA ASN A 120 -17.13 2.07 5.96
C ASN A 120 -16.90 3.58 6.06
N GLN A 121 -17.50 4.23 7.06
CA GLN A 121 -17.29 5.66 7.32
C GLN A 121 -15.88 5.91 7.86
N PHE A 122 -15.44 5.10 8.83
CA PHE A 122 -14.08 5.14 9.35
C PHE A 122 -13.05 4.99 8.22
N ARG A 123 -13.17 3.93 7.40
CA ARG A 123 -12.23 3.61 6.33
C ARG A 123 -12.07 4.78 5.35
N LYS A 124 -13.19 5.32 4.84
CA LYS A 124 -13.15 6.45 3.89
C LYS A 124 -12.42 7.66 4.45
N LYS A 125 -12.69 8.00 5.72
CA LYS A 125 -12.05 9.15 6.37
C LYS A 125 -10.58 8.88 6.65
N PHE A 126 -10.27 7.70 7.17
CA PHE A 126 -8.91 7.26 7.47
C PHE A 126 -8.03 7.23 6.21
N GLU A 127 -8.53 6.64 5.12
CA GLU A 127 -7.81 6.57 3.84
C GLU A 127 -7.54 7.96 3.25
N ALA A 128 -8.50 8.89 3.35
CA ALA A 128 -8.32 10.26 2.90
C ALA A 128 -7.28 11.01 3.75
N ASP A 129 -7.48 11.05 5.06
CA ASP A 129 -6.63 11.82 5.99
C ASP A 129 -5.20 11.24 6.05
N LEU A 130 -5.05 9.91 6.00
CA LEU A 130 -3.74 9.26 5.92
C LEU A 130 -3.10 9.50 4.55
N GLY A 131 -3.86 9.40 3.46
CA GLY A 131 -3.37 9.65 2.10
C GLY A 131 -2.72 11.03 1.97
N ASP A 132 -3.38 12.08 2.47
CA ASP A 132 -2.85 13.44 2.46
C ASP A 132 -1.53 13.56 3.24
N ARG A 133 -1.42 12.88 4.39
CA ARG A 133 -0.18 12.83 5.17
C ARG A 133 0.92 12.04 4.47
N LEU A 134 0.58 10.93 3.81
CA LEU A 134 1.56 10.10 3.09
C LEU A 134 2.19 10.86 1.93
N VAL A 135 1.40 11.58 1.15
CA VAL A 135 1.92 12.45 0.07
C VAL A 135 2.91 13.46 0.65
N SER A 136 2.57 14.08 1.78
CA SER A 136 3.44 15.05 2.44
C SER A 136 4.75 14.46 2.98
N ILE A 137 4.74 13.19 3.39
CA ILE A 137 5.93 12.47 3.90
C ILE A 137 6.83 12.02 2.75
N LEU A 138 6.24 11.46 1.69
CA LEU A 138 6.96 10.81 0.60
C LEU A 138 7.39 11.78 -0.50
N ASP A 139 6.66 12.87 -0.67
CA ASP A 139 6.98 13.92 -1.62
C ASP A 139 6.71 15.29 -0.99
N PRO A 140 7.66 15.80 -0.19
CA PRO A 140 7.53 17.09 0.47
C PRO A 140 7.46 18.25 -0.54
N ASP A 141 7.95 18.08 -1.77
CA ASP A 141 7.88 19.11 -2.81
C ASP A 141 6.50 19.17 -3.49
N LEU A 142 5.73 18.07 -3.52
CA LEU A 142 4.35 18.07 -4.01
C LEU A 142 3.42 18.95 -3.14
N THR A 143 3.69 19.07 -1.84
CA THR A 143 2.92 19.95 -0.94
C THR A 143 3.06 21.43 -1.26
N LYS A 144 4.15 21.85 -1.93
CA LYS A 144 4.30 23.24 -2.43
C LYS A 144 3.29 23.60 -3.52
N TYR A 145 2.65 22.61 -4.15
CA TYR A 145 1.67 22.81 -5.22
C TYR A 145 0.21 22.71 -4.72
N GLY A 146 -0.01 22.24 -3.49
CA GLY A 146 -1.34 21.94 -2.95
C GLY A 146 -2.19 23.15 -2.53
N ASP A 147 -1.58 24.31 -2.30
CA ASP A 147 -2.29 25.52 -1.87
C ASP A 147 -2.77 26.40 -3.04
N THR A 148 -2.32 26.10 -4.24
CA THR A 148 -2.89 26.70 -5.45
C THR A 148 -3.98 25.78 -5.96
N LYS A 149 -5.20 26.32 -6.12
CA LYS A 149 -6.25 25.78 -7.00
C LYS A 149 -5.70 25.70 -8.43
N LEU A 150 -4.80 24.76 -8.70
CA LEU A 150 -4.22 24.52 -10.01
C LEU A 150 -5.26 23.69 -10.77
N GLY A 151 -5.98 24.36 -11.66
CA GLY A 151 -6.84 23.71 -12.63
C GLY A 151 -6.06 22.62 -13.38
N SER A 152 -6.79 21.66 -13.93
CA SER A 152 -6.26 20.46 -14.59
C SER A 152 -5.18 20.74 -15.65
N GLU A 153 -5.13 21.94 -16.22
CA GLU A 153 -4.08 22.39 -17.14
C GLU A 153 -2.71 22.57 -16.48
N ALA A 154 -2.66 23.09 -15.26
CA ALA A 154 -1.40 23.33 -14.60
C ALA A 154 -0.78 22.03 -14.06
N LEU A 155 -1.60 21.10 -13.57
CA LEU A 155 -1.15 19.73 -13.27
C LEU A 155 -0.57 19.03 -14.52
N ARG A 156 -1.18 19.23 -15.69
CA ARG A 156 -0.66 18.69 -16.97
C ARG A 156 0.67 19.31 -17.37
N GLN A 157 0.86 20.61 -17.14
CA GLN A 157 2.14 21.26 -17.41
C GLN A 157 3.24 20.76 -16.48
N THR A 158 2.97 20.64 -15.18
CA THR A 158 3.98 20.16 -14.23
C THR A 158 4.39 18.71 -14.49
N LEU A 159 3.43 17.85 -14.83
CA LEU A 159 3.71 16.46 -15.25
C LEU A 159 4.48 16.39 -16.57
N GLY A 160 4.17 17.26 -17.53
CA GLY A 160 4.91 17.36 -18.79
C GLY A 160 6.38 17.74 -18.58
N VAL A 161 6.65 18.75 -17.75
CA VAL A 161 8.01 19.18 -17.42
C VAL A 161 8.78 18.09 -16.66
N ALA A 162 8.12 17.40 -15.72
CA ALA A 162 8.74 16.30 -14.99
C ALA A 162 9.12 15.14 -15.92
N LEU A 163 8.26 14.77 -16.87
CA LEU A 163 8.53 13.71 -17.84
C LEU A 163 9.67 14.08 -18.81
N GLU A 164 9.73 15.33 -19.28
CA GLU A 164 10.82 15.81 -20.14
C GLU A 164 12.18 15.86 -19.41
N SER A 165 12.18 16.00 -18.09
CA SER A 165 13.41 15.98 -17.29
C SER A 165 13.97 14.56 -17.11
N VAL A 166 13.12 13.53 -17.16
CA VAL A 166 13.51 12.12 -17.08
C VAL A 166 14.18 11.66 -18.38
N ASP A 167 13.69 12.11 -19.53
CA ASP A 167 14.30 11.81 -20.85
C ASP A 167 15.69 12.44 -21.04
N ARG A 168 16.09 13.40 -20.21
CA ARG A 168 17.43 14.01 -20.25
C ARG A 168 18.46 13.29 -19.38
N LEU A 169 18.03 12.32 -18.56
CA LEU A 169 18.88 11.54 -17.65
C LEU A 169 19.15 10.11 -18.15
N THR A 170 18.58 9.73 -19.30
CA THR A 170 18.88 8.50 -20.06
C THR A 170 19.66 8.81 -21.32
#